data_AF-A0AA36N0D0-F1
#
_entry.id   AF-A0AA36N0D0-F1
#
_cell.length_a   1.000
_cell.length_b   1.000
_cell.length_c   1.000
_cell.angle_alpha   90.00
_cell.angle_beta   90.00
_cell.angle_gamma   90.00
#
_symmetry.space_group_name_H-M   'P 1'
#
loop_
_entity.id
_entity.type
_entity.pdbx_description
1 polymer ?
#
loop_
_entity_poly.entity_id
_entity_poly.type
_entity_poly.pdbx_seq_one_letter_code
_entity_poly.pdbx_strand_id
1 'polypeptide(L)'
;MRIESAGCQTFPVKVLLGRLEAAGAAPWSSFLPDHLRPKGVSAEIFKEKKLVAKVKPKADYTPVGISVVGRVWEYSQDSVGCREVQDAMDKCDEATLVRMATELKDHVWDAACCPHANHVLQKCILALRPGKLQFIIDVFVHQRLVVQAARHKYGCRIIQRLIERCPSEQIEGLLRCLMKEAPLVSCHAYGNYVMQHVLQHSSLQGELCQALEEHLATLSADQYGAAVVSCAMTSAARPCRSALARSILRDPAVLTRLACSRHGHPAAREVLEVLEGGDRTEALRILHANQGKLLRSRYGRIVAGIH
;
A
#
# COMPACT_ATOMS: atom_id res chain seq x y z
N MET A 1 45.84 -13.11 -1.45
CA MET A 1 46.25 -11.86 -0.78
C MET A 1 45.01 -10.97 -0.74
N ARG A 2 44.68 -10.49 0.47
CA ARG A 2 43.49 -9.76 0.96
C ARG A 2 42.51 -9.13 -0.05
N ILE A 3 41.23 -9.46 0.13
CA ILE A 3 40.08 -8.66 -0.32
C ILE A 3 39.79 -7.65 0.79
N GLU A 4 39.93 -6.36 0.51
CA GLU A 4 39.49 -5.28 1.39
C GLU A 4 37.98 -5.03 1.19
N SER A 5 37.20 -5.19 2.26
CA SER A 5 35.77 -4.87 2.28
C SER A 5 35.56 -3.40 2.65
N ALA A 6 35.03 -2.63 1.71
CA ALA A 6 34.57 -1.26 1.92
C ALA A 6 33.41 -1.19 2.94
N GLY A 7 33.47 -0.17 3.80
CA GLY A 7 32.69 -0.04 5.03
C GLY A 7 31.16 0.02 4.85
N CYS A 8 30.50 -0.91 5.53
CA CYS A 8 29.08 -0.86 5.85
C CYS A 8 28.81 0.38 6.72
N GLN A 9 27.90 1.25 6.28
CA GLN A 9 27.44 2.39 7.05
C GLN A 9 26.82 1.88 8.36
N THR A 10 27.56 2.07 9.45
CA THR A 10 27.14 1.73 10.80
C THR A 10 25.82 2.43 11.11
N PHE A 11 24.79 1.65 11.42
CA PHE A 11 23.57 2.14 12.06
C PHE A 11 23.97 3.09 13.20
N PRO A 12 23.44 4.31 13.30
CA PRO A 12 23.89 5.28 14.29
C PRO A 12 23.34 4.91 15.67
N VAL A 13 23.98 3.91 16.29
CA VAL A 13 23.64 3.33 17.60
C VAL A 13 23.46 4.41 18.67
N LYS A 14 24.26 5.49 18.61
CA LYS A 14 24.14 6.65 19.51
C LYS A 14 22.80 7.38 19.42
N VAL A 15 22.22 7.49 18.22
CA VAL A 15 20.91 8.16 18.01
C VAL A 15 19.78 7.29 18.55
N LEU A 16 19.89 5.96 18.38
CA LEU A 16 18.93 5.02 18.95
C LEU A 16 19.00 5.03 20.48
N LEU A 17 20.19 4.99 21.07
CA LEU A 17 20.41 5.05 22.52
C LEU A 17 19.81 6.32 23.14
N GLY A 18 20.06 7.51 22.55
CA GLY A 18 19.50 8.76 23.08
C GLY A 18 17.97 8.81 23.05
N ARG A 19 17.33 8.20 22.03
CA ARG A 19 15.86 8.09 21.97
C ARG A 19 15.30 7.10 22.98
N LEU A 20 16.05 6.04 23.27
CA LEU A 20 15.67 5.00 24.22
C LEU A 20 15.84 5.47 25.68
N GLU A 21 16.87 6.26 25.98
CA GLU A 21 17.06 6.91 27.28
C GLU A 21 15.98 7.98 27.55
N ALA A 22 15.63 8.78 26.53
CA ALA A 22 14.57 9.78 26.63
C ALA A 22 13.17 9.18 26.86
N ALA A 23 12.95 7.91 26.51
CA ALA A 23 11.68 7.21 26.66
C ALA A 23 11.46 6.61 28.08
N GLY A 24 12.45 6.71 28.97
CA GLY A 24 12.40 6.10 30.31
C GLY A 24 12.66 4.59 30.29
N ALA A 25 13.30 4.08 31.35
CA ALA A 25 13.74 2.68 31.41
C ALA A 25 12.54 1.72 31.62
N ALA A 26 12.28 0.90 30.60
CA ALA A 26 11.35 -0.24 30.64
C ALA A 26 11.86 -1.34 29.65
N PRO A 27 11.22 -2.50 29.50
CA PRO A 27 11.78 -3.87 29.59
C PRO A 27 12.65 -4.34 28.39
N TRP A 28 13.04 -3.43 27.49
CA TRP A 28 13.68 -3.77 26.23
C TRP A 28 15.20 -3.97 26.35
N SER A 29 15.83 -3.55 27.46
CA SER A 29 17.29 -3.59 27.65
C SER A 29 17.88 -5.02 27.68
N SER A 30 17.08 -6.01 28.08
CA SER A 30 17.44 -7.44 28.03
C SER A 30 17.56 -7.99 26.61
N PHE A 31 16.96 -7.31 25.61
CA PHE A 31 17.00 -7.72 24.20
C PHE A 31 18.17 -7.07 23.43
N LEU A 32 18.97 -6.22 24.09
CA LEU A 32 20.20 -5.71 23.50
C LEU A 32 21.36 -6.71 23.65
N PRO A 33 22.23 -6.84 22.63
CA PRO A 33 23.53 -7.50 22.76
C PRO A 33 24.35 -6.91 23.92
N ASP A 34 25.13 -7.74 24.62
CA ASP A 34 25.76 -7.37 25.89
C ASP A 34 26.62 -6.11 25.85
N HIS A 35 27.27 -5.82 24.71
CA HIS A 35 28.10 -4.64 24.51
C HIS A 35 27.30 -3.32 24.36
N LEU A 36 25.98 -3.40 24.20
CA LEU A 36 25.07 -2.24 24.08
C LEU A 36 24.22 -2.03 25.33
N ARG A 37 24.31 -2.93 26.33
CA ARG A 37 23.56 -2.77 27.59
C ARG A 37 24.19 -1.68 28.47
N PRO A 38 23.40 -0.78 29.07
CA PRO A 38 23.91 0.21 30.01
C PRO A 38 24.61 -0.45 31.20
N LYS A 39 25.86 -0.08 31.48
CA LYS A 39 26.62 -0.58 32.64
C LYS A 39 26.15 0.14 33.91
N GLY A 40 25.62 -0.61 34.87
CA GLY A 40 25.22 -0.07 36.18
C GLY A 40 23.83 -0.51 36.67
N VAL A 41 23.06 -1.25 35.88
CA VAL A 41 21.81 -1.86 36.36
C VAL A 41 22.14 -3.26 36.90
N SER A 42 22.42 -3.35 38.20
CA SER A 42 22.58 -4.63 38.89
C SER A 42 21.28 -5.43 38.79
N ALA A 43 21.40 -6.74 38.54
CA ALA A 43 20.29 -7.70 38.50
C ALA A 43 19.57 -7.91 39.85
N GLU A 44 19.92 -7.15 40.90
CA GLU A 44 19.44 -7.34 42.26
C GLU A 44 18.39 -6.32 42.77
N ILE A 45 17.90 -5.40 41.95
CA ILE A 45 16.90 -4.40 42.40
C ILE A 45 15.47 -4.97 42.55
N PHE A 46 15.22 -6.23 42.19
CA PHE A 46 13.89 -6.85 42.36
C PHE A 46 13.92 -8.10 43.24
N LYS A 47 14.35 -7.96 44.50
CA LYS A 47 13.89 -8.82 45.59
C LYS A 47 12.82 -8.08 46.40
N GLU A 48 11.59 -8.60 46.26
CA GLU A 48 10.44 -8.43 47.15
C GLU A 48 10.19 -7.03 47.75
N LYS A 49 9.47 -6.19 46.99
CA LYS A 49 8.28 -5.53 47.54
C LYS A 49 7.06 -6.13 46.88
N LYS A 50 6.40 -7.05 47.61
CA LYS A 50 5.00 -7.42 47.44
C LYS A 50 4.14 -6.15 47.53
N LEU A 51 4.02 -5.43 46.41
CA LEU A 51 2.82 -4.69 46.12
C LEU A 51 2.10 -5.52 45.07
N VAL A 52 1.13 -6.29 45.53
CA VAL A 52 0.11 -6.92 44.68
C VAL A 52 -0.79 -5.80 44.15
N ALA A 53 -0.23 -4.92 43.34
CA ALA A 53 -1.02 -4.15 42.38
C ALA A 53 -1.33 -5.14 41.27
N LYS A 54 -2.52 -5.73 41.37
CA LYS A 54 -3.13 -6.60 40.37
C LYS A 54 -2.78 -6.10 38.97
N VAL A 55 -1.77 -6.70 38.34
CA VAL A 55 -1.80 -6.85 36.90
C VAL A 55 -3.04 -7.68 36.69
N LYS A 56 -4.14 -7.03 36.28
CA LYS A 56 -5.30 -7.77 35.80
C LYS A 56 -4.73 -8.75 34.79
N PRO A 57 -4.97 -10.06 34.93
CA PRO A 57 -4.66 -10.97 33.85
C PRO A 57 -5.23 -10.33 32.59
N LYS A 58 -4.45 -10.29 31.50
CA LYS A 58 -5.01 -10.05 30.16
C LYS A 58 -6.22 -10.98 30.14
N ALA A 59 -7.42 -10.40 30.22
CA ALA A 59 -8.60 -11.16 30.56
C ALA A 59 -8.57 -12.39 29.66
N ASP A 60 -8.67 -13.58 30.27
CA ASP A 60 -9.03 -14.76 29.52
C ASP A 60 -10.12 -14.29 28.56
N TYR A 61 -9.85 -14.34 27.26
CA TYR A 61 -10.87 -14.06 26.27
C TYR A 61 -11.87 -15.21 26.42
N THR A 62 -12.76 -15.07 27.38
CA THR A 62 -14.03 -15.76 27.41
C THR A 62 -14.78 -15.16 26.24
N PRO A 63 -15.10 -15.93 25.19
CA PRO A 63 -16.09 -15.49 24.23
C PRO A 63 -17.33 -15.24 25.07
N VAL A 64 -17.66 -13.97 25.31
CA VAL A 64 -18.97 -13.67 25.86
C VAL A 64 -19.90 -14.14 24.76
N GLY A 65 -20.80 -15.07 25.08
CA GLY A 65 -21.81 -15.61 24.18
C GLY A 65 -22.84 -14.57 23.71
N ILE A 66 -22.42 -13.30 23.61
CA ILE A 66 -23.12 -12.25 22.90
C ILE A 66 -22.96 -12.56 21.42
N SER A 67 -24.03 -13.07 20.82
CA SER A 67 -24.14 -13.05 19.37
C SER A 67 -24.03 -11.58 18.91
N VAL A 68 -23.00 -11.29 18.12
CA VAL A 68 -22.80 -10.00 17.43
C VAL A 68 -23.82 -9.79 16.31
N VAL A 69 -24.49 -10.85 15.88
CA VAL A 69 -25.55 -10.81 14.88
C VAL A 69 -26.72 -9.97 15.42
N GLY A 70 -27.20 -9.04 14.60
CA GLY A 70 -28.19 -8.01 14.96
C GLY A 70 -27.57 -6.73 15.52
N ARG A 71 -26.25 -6.70 15.75
CA ARG A 71 -25.50 -5.55 16.27
C ARG A 71 -24.15 -5.38 15.55
N VAL A 72 -24.03 -5.87 14.32
CA VAL A 72 -22.76 -5.87 13.59
C VAL A 72 -22.24 -4.45 13.42
N TRP A 73 -23.10 -3.50 13.03
CA TRP A 73 -22.70 -2.10 12.87
C TRP A 73 -22.27 -1.45 14.19
N GLU A 74 -23.02 -1.67 15.27
CA GLU A 74 -22.73 -1.14 16.60
C GLU A 74 -21.31 -1.55 17.04
N TYR A 75 -20.99 -2.84 16.97
CA TYR A 75 -19.71 -3.38 17.41
C TYR A 75 -18.57 -3.03 16.45
N SER A 76 -18.84 -2.87 15.15
CA SER A 76 -17.80 -2.58 14.16
C SER A 76 -17.13 -1.22 14.37
N GLN A 77 -17.75 -0.30 15.10
CA GLN A 77 -17.30 1.09 15.21
C GLN A 77 -16.12 1.29 16.19
N ASP A 78 -15.82 0.32 17.06
CA ASP A 78 -14.72 0.42 18.02
C ASP A 78 -13.63 -0.66 17.85
N SER A 79 -12.50 -0.45 18.52
CA SER A 79 -11.29 -1.27 18.38
C SER A 79 -11.42 -2.72 18.84
N VAL A 80 -12.32 -3.02 19.79
CA VAL A 80 -12.55 -4.35 20.34
C VAL A 80 -13.71 -5.01 19.60
N GLY A 81 -14.84 -4.34 19.48
CA GLY A 81 -16.02 -4.88 18.83
C GLY A 81 -15.77 -5.26 17.36
N CYS A 82 -14.96 -4.49 16.62
CA CYS A 82 -14.63 -4.86 15.23
C CYS A 82 -13.83 -6.18 15.15
N ARG A 83 -13.10 -6.55 16.19
CA ARG A 83 -12.37 -7.84 16.26
C ARG A 83 -13.32 -8.98 16.57
N GLU A 84 -14.25 -8.78 17.51
CA GLU A 84 -15.29 -9.75 17.82
C GLU A 84 -16.16 -10.06 16.60
N VAL A 85 -16.54 -9.04 15.83
CA VAL A 85 -17.28 -9.21 14.57
C VAL A 85 -16.47 -10.00 13.54
N GLN A 86 -15.19 -9.68 13.35
CA GLN A 86 -14.32 -10.42 12.42
C GLN A 86 -14.14 -11.89 12.83
N ASP A 87 -13.94 -12.15 14.12
CA ASP A 87 -13.79 -13.50 14.67
C ASP A 87 -15.08 -14.32 14.53
N ALA A 88 -16.24 -13.68 14.69
CA ALA A 88 -17.53 -14.31 14.44
C ALA A 88 -17.72 -14.63 12.94
N MET A 89 -17.35 -13.71 12.04
CA MET A 89 -17.39 -13.95 10.60
C MET A 89 -16.51 -15.14 10.17
N ASP A 90 -15.35 -15.34 10.80
CA ASP A 90 -14.45 -16.46 10.50
C ASP A 90 -14.98 -17.83 10.92
N LYS A 91 -15.90 -17.88 11.89
CA LYS A 91 -16.38 -19.13 12.50
C LYS A 91 -17.80 -19.51 12.10
N CYS A 92 -18.51 -18.60 11.44
CA CYS A 92 -19.91 -18.79 11.07
C CYS A 92 -20.08 -19.46 9.70
N ASP A 93 -21.28 -19.97 9.43
CA ASP A 93 -21.64 -20.49 8.11
C ASP A 93 -21.91 -19.36 7.09
N GLU A 94 -21.99 -19.70 5.80
CA GLU A 94 -22.21 -18.72 4.73
C GLU A 94 -23.52 -17.93 4.91
N ALA A 95 -24.58 -18.59 5.41
CA ALA A 95 -25.87 -17.94 5.65
C ALA A 95 -25.76 -16.85 6.72
N THR A 96 -25.04 -17.13 7.82
CA THR A 96 -24.80 -16.17 8.90
C THR A 96 -23.86 -15.05 8.45
N LEU A 97 -22.80 -15.37 7.70
CA LEU A 97 -21.90 -14.36 7.14
C LEU A 97 -22.64 -13.36 6.25
N VAL A 98 -23.52 -13.85 5.37
CA VAL A 98 -24.37 -13.00 4.51
C VAL A 98 -25.30 -12.13 5.35
N ARG A 99 -25.91 -12.67 6.41
CA ARG A 99 -26.77 -11.90 7.33
C ARG A 99 -25.98 -10.78 8.00
N MET A 100 -24.81 -11.09 8.55
CA MET A 100 -23.94 -10.11 9.19
C MET A 100 -23.49 -9.01 8.22
N ALA A 101 -23.12 -9.37 6.99
CA ALA A 101 -22.75 -8.39 5.97
C ALA A 101 -23.92 -7.48 5.57
N THR A 102 -25.15 -8.00 5.57
CA THR A 102 -26.37 -7.25 5.23
C THR A 102 -26.67 -6.16 6.27
N GLU A 103 -26.32 -6.37 7.54
CA GLU A 103 -26.46 -5.35 8.59
C GLU A 103 -25.61 -4.09 8.32
N LEU A 104 -24.58 -4.17 7.46
CA LEU A 104 -23.75 -3.03 7.08
C LEU A 104 -24.29 -2.26 5.88
N LYS A 105 -25.39 -2.71 5.25
CA LYS A 105 -25.87 -2.17 3.96
C LYS A 105 -26.09 -0.66 3.99
N ASP A 106 -26.68 -0.14 5.06
CA ASP A 106 -26.97 1.29 5.21
C ASP A 106 -25.79 2.08 5.80
N HIS A 107 -24.66 1.41 6.07
CA HIS A 107 -23.48 1.96 6.72
C HIS A 107 -22.19 1.73 5.93
N VAL A 108 -22.28 1.34 4.65
CA VAL A 108 -21.09 0.99 3.84
C VAL A 108 -20.07 2.13 3.79
N TRP A 109 -20.54 3.37 3.56
CA TRP A 109 -19.66 4.53 3.50
C TRP A 109 -19.02 4.83 4.86
N ASP A 110 -19.82 4.87 5.93
CA ASP A 110 -19.34 5.10 7.29
C ASP A 110 -18.33 4.03 7.71
N ALA A 111 -18.60 2.77 7.37
CA ALA A 111 -17.70 1.66 7.60
C ALA A 111 -16.36 1.83 6.84
N ALA A 112 -16.41 2.23 5.56
CA ALA A 112 -15.22 2.47 4.76
C ALA A 112 -14.36 3.64 5.27
N CYS A 113 -14.98 4.61 5.96
CA CYS A 113 -14.30 5.77 6.54
C CYS A 113 -13.87 5.58 8.00
N CYS A 114 -14.38 4.57 8.69
CA CYS A 114 -14.07 4.31 10.09
C CYS A 114 -12.72 3.57 10.25
N PRO A 115 -11.86 3.95 11.21
CA PRO A 115 -10.59 3.26 11.49
C PRO A 115 -10.76 1.79 11.93
N HIS A 116 -11.96 1.40 12.36
CA HIS A 116 -12.26 0.05 12.86
C HIS A 116 -13.16 -0.72 11.89
N ALA A 117 -14.33 -0.17 11.54
CA ALA A 117 -15.32 -0.86 10.71
C ALA A 117 -14.82 -1.15 9.27
N ASN A 118 -13.81 -0.42 8.77
CA ASN A 118 -13.21 -0.73 7.47
C ASN A 118 -12.63 -2.15 7.43
N HIS A 119 -12.17 -2.69 8.57
CA HIS A 119 -11.65 -4.06 8.64
C HIS A 119 -12.78 -5.09 8.48
N VAL A 120 -13.95 -4.82 9.05
CA VAL A 120 -15.13 -5.66 8.90
C VAL A 120 -15.62 -5.62 7.44
N LEU A 121 -15.66 -4.45 6.82
CA LEU A 121 -16.05 -4.33 5.41
C LEU A 121 -15.07 -5.05 4.46
N GLN A 122 -13.76 -4.98 4.72
CA GLN A 122 -12.76 -5.78 4.02
C GLN A 122 -12.98 -7.28 4.23
N LYS A 123 -13.33 -7.71 5.45
CA LYS A 123 -13.63 -9.11 5.77
C LYS A 123 -14.81 -9.62 4.95
N CYS A 124 -15.88 -8.84 4.83
CA CYS A 124 -17.02 -9.15 3.96
C CYS A 124 -16.56 -9.37 2.51
N ILE A 125 -15.76 -8.46 1.96
CA ILE A 125 -15.28 -8.54 0.56
C ILE A 125 -14.39 -9.76 0.33
N LEU A 126 -13.57 -10.14 1.30
CA LEU A 126 -12.68 -11.28 1.19
C LEU A 126 -13.41 -12.62 1.36
N ALA A 127 -14.40 -12.68 2.25
CA ALA A 127 -15.08 -13.92 2.62
C ALA A 127 -16.31 -14.24 1.75
N LEU A 128 -17.00 -13.24 1.22
CA LEU A 128 -18.19 -13.46 0.38
C LEU A 128 -17.82 -13.67 -1.09
N ARG A 129 -18.71 -14.38 -1.80
CA ARG A 129 -18.65 -14.48 -3.26
C ARG A 129 -18.97 -13.12 -3.91
N PRO A 130 -18.38 -12.77 -5.07
CA PRO A 130 -18.61 -11.49 -5.72
C PRO A 130 -20.08 -11.11 -5.90
N GLY A 131 -20.94 -12.07 -6.25
CA GLY A 131 -22.39 -11.84 -6.40
C GLY A 131 -23.13 -11.40 -5.13
N LYS A 132 -22.52 -11.50 -3.94
CA LYS A 132 -23.08 -10.99 -2.66
C LYS A 132 -22.54 -9.61 -2.28
N LEU A 133 -21.61 -9.05 -3.05
CA LEU A 133 -20.96 -7.77 -2.77
C LEU A 133 -21.63 -6.57 -3.45
N GLN A 134 -22.70 -6.79 -4.22
CA GLN A 134 -23.32 -5.74 -5.03
C GLN A 134 -23.78 -4.55 -4.19
N PHE A 135 -24.30 -4.79 -2.98
CA PHE A 135 -24.73 -3.71 -2.09
C PHE A 135 -23.59 -2.75 -1.70
N ILE A 136 -22.35 -3.24 -1.62
CA ILE A 136 -21.17 -2.40 -1.34
C ILE A 136 -20.84 -1.56 -2.57
N ILE A 137 -20.83 -2.19 -3.75
CA ILE A 137 -20.51 -1.56 -5.03
C ILE A 137 -21.53 -0.44 -5.34
N ASP A 138 -22.82 -0.73 -5.16
CA ASP A 138 -23.93 0.19 -5.42
C ASP A 138 -23.81 1.46 -4.59
N VAL A 139 -23.42 1.36 -3.31
CA VAL A 139 -23.21 2.56 -2.47
C VAL A 139 -22.12 3.44 -3.05
N PHE A 140 -20.96 2.88 -3.43
CA PHE A 140 -19.87 3.68 -3.99
C PHE A 140 -20.24 4.30 -5.34
N VAL A 141 -20.89 3.55 -6.22
CA VAL A 141 -21.20 3.98 -7.58
C VAL A 141 -22.37 4.96 -7.60
N HIS A 142 -23.52 4.61 -7.02
CA HIS A 142 -24.73 5.43 -7.09
C HIS A 142 -24.59 6.75 -6.33
N GLN A 143 -23.87 6.75 -5.21
CA GLN A 143 -23.61 7.97 -4.43
C GLN A 143 -22.36 8.73 -4.92
N ARG A 144 -21.70 8.28 -6.00
CA ARG A 144 -20.51 8.91 -6.58
C ARG A 144 -19.32 9.04 -5.60
N LEU A 145 -19.17 8.07 -4.71
CA LEU A 145 -18.15 8.07 -3.64
C LEU A 145 -16.84 7.38 -4.05
N VAL A 146 -16.74 6.80 -5.24
CA VAL A 146 -15.57 6.00 -5.68
C VAL A 146 -14.24 6.76 -5.55
N VAL A 147 -14.14 7.96 -6.13
CA VAL A 147 -12.90 8.74 -6.11
C VAL A 147 -12.57 9.22 -4.69
N GLN A 148 -13.60 9.59 -3.92
CA GLN A 148 -13.45 9.98 -2.52
C GLN A 148 -12.92 8.81 -1.68
N ALA A 149 -13.47 7.60 -1.87
CA ALA A 149 -12.99 6.38 -1.23
C ALA A 149 -11.54 6.08 -1.62
N ALA A 150 -11.20 6.15 -2.91
CA ALA A 150 -9.84 5.90 -3.41
C ALA A 150 -8.81 6.88 -2.82
N ARG A 151 -9.22 8.12 -2.52
CA ARG A 151 -8.40 9.14 -1.86
C ARG A 151 -8.48 9.10 -0.33
N HIS A 152 -9.24 8.19 0.26
CA HIS A 152 -9.37 8.06 1.71
C HIS A 152 -8.33 7.07 2.29
N LYS A 153 -7.80 7.37 3.48
CA LYS A 153 -6.77 6.56 4.18
C LYS A 153 -7.19 5.09 4.38
N TYR A 154 -8.48 4.86 4.68
CA TYR A 154 -9.05 3.52 4.87
C TYR A 154 -9.88 3.08 3.68
N GLY A 155 -10.60 4.02 3.04
CA GLY A 155 -11.51 3.73 1.92
C GLY A 155 -10.77 3.18 0.71
N CYS A 156 -9.51 3.57 0.50
CA CYS A 156 -8.71 3.07 -0.62
C CYS A 156 -8.52 1.56 -0.54
N ARG A 157 -8.51 0.97 0.67
CA ARG A 157 -8.41 -0.48 0.88
C ARG A 157 -9.67 -1.19 0.44
N ILE A 158 -10.84 -0.59 0.65
CA ILE A 158 -12.12 -1.15 0.18
C ILE A 158 -12.13 -1.23 -1.34
N ILE A 159 -11.74 -0.15 -2.01
CA ILE A 159 -11.67 -0.11 -3.47
C ILE A 159 -10.65 -1.12 -4.02
N GLN A 160 -9.47 -1.23 -3.39
CA GLN A 160 -8.47 -2.26 -3.73
C GLN A 160 -9.07 -3.67 -3.63
N ARG A 161 -9.70 -4.01 -2.50
CA ARG A 161 -10.31 -5.33 -2.30
C ARG A 161 -11.40 -5.64 -3.34
N LEU A 162 -12.23 -4.65 -3.69
CA LEU A 162 -13.24 -4.85 -4.75
C LEU A 162 -12.59 -5.12 -6.10
N ILE A 163 -11.54 -4.38 -6.46
CA ILE A 163 -10.80 -4.59 -7.72
C ILE A 163 -10.12 -5.97 -7.77
N GLU A 164 -9.58 -6.44 -6.63
CA GLU A 164 -8.93 -7.77 -6.54
C GLU A 164 -9.92 -8.94 -6.63
N ARG A 165 -11.15 -8.76 -6.13
CA ARG A 165 -12.09 -9.86 -5.88
C ARG A 165 -13.23 -9.95 -6.87
N CYS A 166 -13.71 -8.83 -7.40
CA CYS A 166 -14.87 -8.79 -8.28
C CYS A 166 -14.46 -8.90 -9.76
N PRO A 167 -15.25 -9.60 -10.60
CA PRO A 167 -15.12 -9.52 -12.05
C PRO A 167 -15.22 -8.07 -12.53
N SER A 168 -14.45 -7.72 -13.55
CA SER A 168 -14.38 -6.33 -14.04
C SER A 168 -15.73 -5.81 -14.52
N GLU A 169 -16.59 -6.70 -15.03
CA GLU A 169 -17.96 -6.40 -15.46
C GLU A 169 -18.83 -5.96 -14.27
N GLN A 170 -18.66 -6.59 -13.11
CA GLN A 170 -19.43 -6.26 -11.91
C GLN A 170 -19.06 -4.87 -11.35
N ILE A 171 -17.77 -4.51 -11.44
CA ILE A 171 -17.24 -3.24 -10.93
C ILE A 171 -17.00 -2.22 -12.04
N GLU A 172 -17.58 -2.38 -13.23
CA GLU A 172 -17.31 -1.49 -14.36
C GLU A 172 -17.60 -0.03 -14.01
N GLY A 173 -18.77 0.25 -13.38
CA GLY A 173 -19.12 1.61 -12.96
C GLY A 173 -18.09 2.24 -12.02
N LEU A 174 -17.51 1.44 -11.11
CA LEU A 174 -16.44 1.86 -10.22
C LEU A 174 -15.16 2.15 -11.00
N LEU A 175 -14.75 1.25 -11.90
CA LEU A 175 -13.55 1.42 -12.73
C LEU A 175 -13.66 2.66 -13.63
N ARG A 176 -14.80 2.88 -14.28
CA ARG A 176 -15.06 4.06 -15.12
C ARG A 176 -15.01 5.36 -14.30
N CYS A 177 -15.49 5.36 -13.05
CA CYS A 177 -15.35 6.51 -12.15
C CYS A 177 -13.88 6.84 -11.86
N LEU A 178 -13.03 5.83 -11.62
CA LEU A 178 -11.59 6.04 -11.42
C LEU A 178 -10.91 6.57 -12.67
N MET A 179 -11.27 6.03 -13.84
CA MET A 179 -10.67 6.42 -15.13
C MET A 179 -10.88 7.90 -15.47
N LYS A 180 -12.03 8.49 -15.12
CA LYS A 180 -12.32 9.92 -15.32
C LYS A 180 -11.33 10.86 -14.63
N GLU A 181 -10.71 10.41 -13.54
CA GLU A 181 -9.72 11.18 -12.78
C GLU A 181 -8.36 10.45 -12.68
N ALA A 182 -8.06 9.55 -13.63
CA ALA A 182 -6.90 8.67 -13.55
C ALA A 182 -5.57 9.38 -13.22
N PRO A 183 -5.23 10.54 -13.83
CA PRO A 183 -3.98 11.24 -13.50
C PRO A 183 -3.97 11.78 -12.06
N LEU A 184 -5.08 12.39 -11.64
CA LEU A 184 -5.22 12.99 -10.32
C LEU A 184 -5.24 11.92 -9.21
N VAL A 185 -5.90 10.78 -9.45
CA VAL A 185 -5.89 9.65 -8.51
C VAL A 185 -4.50 9.00 -8.47
N SER A 186 -3.80 8.91 -9.59
CA SER A 186 -2.43 8.36 -9.67
C SER A 186 -1.41 9.17 -8.88
N CYS A 187 -1.55 10.50 -8.84
CA CYS A 187 -0.68 11.38 -8.05
C CYS A 187 -1.11 11.50 -6.57
N HIS A 188 -2.13 10.76 -6.12
CA HIS A 188 -2.62 10.86 -4.75
C HIS A 188 -1.92 9.88 -3.80
N ALA A 189 -1.65 10.29 -2.56
CA ALA A 189 -0.94 9.50 -1.55
C ALA A 189 -1.56 8.12 -1.24
N TYR A 190 -2.88 7.99 -1.36
CA TYR A 190 -3.61 6.71 -1.27
C TYR A 190 -4.12 6.20 -2.62
N GLY A 191 -4.46 7.12 -3.53
CA GLY A 191 -5.09 6.77 -4.81
C GLY A 191 -4.15 6.04 -5.75
N ASN A 192 -2.84 6.32 -5.67
CA ASN A 192 -1.83 5.62 -6.46
C ASN A 192 -1.89 4.10 -6.27
N TYR A 193 -2.18 3.61 -5.06
CA TYR A 193 -2.33 2.18 -4.80
C TYR A 193 -3.56 1.62 -5.51
N VAL A 194 -4.67 2.37 -5.54
CA VAL A 194 -5.88 1.96 -6.26
C VAL A 194 -5.59 1.82 -7.75
N MET A 195 -4.90 2.81 -8.36
CA MET A 195 -4.56 2.75 -9.78
C MET A 195 -3.60 1.61 -10.11
N GLN A 196 -2.69 1.26 -9.21
CA GLN A 196 -1.85 0.07 -9.35
C GLN A 196 -2.68 -1.23 -9.36
N HIS A 197 -3.75 -1.32 -8.56
CA HIS A 197 -4.64 -2.48 -8.60
C HIS A 197 -5.48 -2.52 -9.88
N VAL A 198 -5.88 -1.36 -10.42
CA VAL A 198 -6.51 -1.29 -11.76
C VAL A 198 -5.55 -1.86 -12.82
N LEU A 199 -4.26 -1.50 -12.77
CA LEU A 199 -3.24 -2.05 -13.67
C LEU A 199 -3.04 -3.56 -13.49
N GLN A 200 -3.21 -4.11 -12.28
CA GLN A 200 -2.88 -5.52 -12.01
C GLN A 200 -4.06 -6.48 -12.17
N HIS A 201 -5.30 -6.02 -11.97
CA HIS A 201 -6.45 -6.90 -11.79
C HIS A 201 -7.67 -6.57 -12.67
N SER A 202 -7.67 -5.44 -13.38
CA SER A 202 -8.84 -5.03 -14.17
C SER A 202 -8.66 -5.24 -15.67
N SER A 203 -9.77 -5.38 -16.39
CA SER A 203 -9.81 -5.35 -17.85
C SER A 203 -9.44 -3.98 -18.44
N LEU A 204 -9.47 -2.90 -17.65
CA LEU A 204 -9.13 -1.54 -18.09
C LEU A 204 -7.62 -1.23 -18.05
N GLN A 205 -6.76 -2.24 -17.86
CA GLN A 205 -5.30 -2.07 -17.82
C GLN A 205 -4.79 -1.28 -19.05
N GLY A 206 -5.26 -1.64 -20.26
CA GLY A 206 -4.85 -0.97 -21.50
C GLY A 206 -5.29 0.48 -21.58
N GLU A 207 -6.55 0.77 -21.24
CA GLU A 207 -7.08 2.14 -21.20
C GLU A 207 -6.34 3.00 -20.18
N LEU A 208 -6.00 2.44 -19.01
CA LEU A 208 -5.19 3.14 -18.02
C LEU A 208 -3.77 3.40 -18.53
N CYS A 209 -3.13 2.45 -19.21
CA CYS A 209 -1.82 2.71 -19.81
C CYS A 209 -1.87 3.89 -20.79
N GLN A 210 -2.87 3.93 -21.66
CA GLN A 210 -3.08 5.04 -22.59
C GLN A 210 -3.27 6.38 -21.86
N ALA A 211 -4.12 6.41 -20.82
CA ALA A 211 -4.31 7.61 -20.01
C ALA A 211 -3.01 8.06 -19.32
N LEU A 212 -2.16 7.14 -18.88
CA LEU A 212 -0.86 7.49 -18.28
C LEU A 212 0.10 8.08 -19.32
N GLU A 213 0.09 7.60 -20.57
CA GLU A 213 0.92 8.11 -21.67
C GLU A 213 0.68 9.61 -21.91
N GLU A 214 -0.58 10.04 -21.90
CA GLU A 214 -0.99 11.43 -22.11
C GLU A 214 -0.54 12.38 -20.99
N HIS A 215 -0.19 11.85 -19.82
CA HIS A 215 0.12 12.63 -18.61
C HIS A 215 1.52 12.33 -18.02
N LEU A 216 2.42 11.74 -18.80
CA LEU A 216 3.77 11.32 -18.36
C LEU A 216 4.60 12.44 -17.72
N ALA A 217 4.50 13.68 -18.22
CA ALA A 217 5.25 14.81 -17.66
C ALA A 217 4.86 15.07 -16.20
N THR A 218 3.56 15.14 -15.92
CA THR A 218 3.01 15.32 -14.57
C THR A 218 3.29 14.11 -13.69
N LEU A 219 3.02 12.90 -14.18
CA LEU A 219 3.18 11.67 -13.43
C LEU A 219 4.64 11.42 -13.02
N SER A 220 5.59 11.65 -13.93
CA SER A 220 7.03 11.47 -13.64
C SER A 220 7.60 12.50 -12.68
N ALA A 221 6.96 13.67 -12.54
CA ALA A 221 7.36 14.71 -11.60
C ALA A 221 6.80 14.49 -10.19
N ASP A 222 5.72 13.71 -10.05
CA ASP A 222 5.12 13.35 -8.78
C ASP A 222 5.64 11.99 -8.25
N GLN A 223 5.89 11.88 -6.94
CA GLN A 223 6.45 10.65 -6.37
C GLN A 223 5.45 9.48 -6.40
N TYR A 224 4.14 9.74 -6.33
CA TYR A 224 3.09 8.74 -6.38
C TYR A 224 2.75 8.40 -7.84
N GLY A 225 2.66 9.41 -8.71
CA GLY A 225 2.52 9.24 -10.15
C GLY A 225 3.65 8.37 -10.74
N ALA A 226 4.90 8.61 -10.33
CA ALA A 226 6.04 7.81 -10.76
C ALA A 226 5.93 6.34 -10.30
N ALA A 227 5.29 6.08 -9.15
CA ALA A 227 5.02 4.72 -8.69
C ALA A 227 4.01 4.01 -9.59
N VAL A 228 2.95 4.72 -10.04
CA VAL A 228 1.95 4.16 -10.97
C VAL A 228 2.58 3.89 -12.33
N VAL A 229 3.43 4.79 -12.85
CA VAL A 229 4.17 4.56 -14.10
C VAL A 229 5.09 3.35 -13.99
N SER A 230 5.80 3.18 -12.87
CA SER A 230 6.60 1.97 -12.62
C SER A 230 5.77 0.71 -12.54
N CYS A 231 4.59 0.75 -11.90
CA CYS A 231 3.68 -0.38 -11.91
C CYS A 231 3.26 -0.72 -13.35
N ALA A 232 2.85 0.27 -14.16
CA ALA A 232 2.45 0.04 -15.54
C ALA A 232 3.60 -0.57 -16.36
N MET A 233 4.80 -0.03 -16.22
CA MET A 233 5.98 -0.56 -16.91
C MET A 233 6.32 -1.99 -16.49
N THR A 234 6.10 -2.37 -15.23
CA THR A 234 6.50 -3.70 -14.71
C THR A 234 5.41 -4.77 -14.81
N SER A 235 4.13 -4.39 -14.75
CA SER A 235 3.01 -5.34 -14.64
C SER A 235 2.06 -5.36 -15.84
N ALA A 236 2.07 -4.34 -16.71
CA ALA A 236 1.18 -4.32 -17.86
C ALA A 236 1.61 -5.30 -18.96
N ALA A 237 0.70 -5.61 -19.88
CA ALA A 237 1.01 -6.41 -21.06
C ALA A 237 2.13 -5.76 -21.89
N ARG A 238 2.98 -6.59 -22.53
CA ARG A 238 4.13 -6.13 -23.33
C ARG A 238 3.77 -5.03 -24.34
N PRO A 239 2.66 -5.09 -25.10
CA PRO A 239 2.29 -4.01 -26.02
C PRO A 239 2.10 -2.66 -25.34
N CYS A 240 1.44 -2.64 -24.17
CA CYS A 240 1.24 -1.42 -23.38
C CYS A 240 2.57 -0.88 -22.85
N ARG A 241 3.44 -1.76 -22.35
CA ARG A 241 4.79 -1.39 -21.88
C ARG A 241 5.64 -0.80 -23.00
N SER A 242 5.59 -1.38 -24.20
CA SER A 242 6.33 -0.88 -25.36
C SER A 242 5.80 0.47 -25.86
N ALA A 243 4.48 0.68 -25.84
CA ALA A 243 3.88 1.97 -26.15
C ALA A 243 4.31 3.04 -25.13
N LEU A 244 4.13 2.75 -23.84
CA LEU A 244 4.51 3.63 -22.74
C LEU A 244 6.01 3.95 -22.75
N ALA A 245 6.89 2.98 -23.00
CA ALA A 245 8.33 3.20 -23.11
C ALA A 245 8.69 4.16 -24.26
N ARG A 246 8.08 4.00 -25.43
CA ARG A 246 8.27 4.92 -26.56
C ARG A 246 7.73 6.32 -26.25
N SER A 247 6.60 6.42 -25.56
CA SER A 247 6.05 7.70 -25.10
C SER A 247 6.96 8.37 -24.07
N ILE A 248 7.61 7.62 -23.18
CA ILE A 248 8.65 8.13 -22.25
C ILE A 248 9.86 8.72 -23.02
N LEU A 249 10.28 8.11 -24.13
CA LEU A 249 11.42 8.62 -24.92
C LEU A 249 11.16 9.95 -25.62
N ARG A 250 9.89 10.27 -25.90
CA ARG A 250 9.53 11.53 -26.56
C ARG A 250 9.89 12.77 -25.72
N ASP A 251 9.97 12.62 -24.40
CA ASP A 251 10.47 13.66 -23.49
C ASP A 251 11.66 13.12 -22.66
N PRO A 252 12.91 13.45 -23.03
CA PRO A 252 14.11 13.06 -22.29
C PRO A 252 14.08 13.43 -20.79
N ALA A 253 13.33 14.48 -20.42
CA ALA A 253 13.19 14.88 -19.03
C ALA A 253 12.32 13.89 -18.24
N VAL A 254 11.31 13.25 -18.85
CA VAL A 254 10.50 12.19 -18.22
C VAL A 254 11.39 11.01 -17.83
N LEU A 255 12.17 10.47 -18.77
CA LEU A 255 13.07 9.34 -18.50
C LEU A 255 14.07 9.68 -17.39
N THR A 256 14.65 10.87 -17.44
CA THR A 256 15.61 11.33 -16.42
C THR A 256 14.96 11.49 -15.04
N ARG A 257 13.75 12.07 -14.95
CA ARG A 257 13.00 12.20 -13.68
C ARG A 257 12.67 10.84 -13.09
N LEU A 258 12.16 9.91 -13.90
CA LEU A 258 11.87 8.54 -13.49
C LEU A 258 13.15 7.88 -12.95
N ALA A 259 14.24 7.90 -13.72
CA ALA A 259 15.51 7.29 -13.34
C ALA A 259 16.07 7.83 -12.00
N CYS A 260 15.85 9.11 -11.70
CA CYS A 260 16.35 9.74 -10.47
C CYS A 260 15.41 9.59 -9.26
N SER A 261 14.20 9.04 -9.43
CA SER A 261 13.17 8.96 -8.39
C SER A 261 13.16 7.61 -7.65
N ARG A 262 12.81 7.64 -6.36
CA ARG A 262 12.62 6.44 -5.53
C ARG A 262 11.65 5.45 -6.16
N HIS A 263 10.54 5.96 -6.67
CA HIS A 263 9.47 5.14 -7.20
C HIS A 263 9.50 5.05 -8.72
N GLY A 264 10.23 5.94 -9.41
CA GLY A 264 10.34 5.93 -10.87
C GLY A 264 11.50 5.11 -11.44
N HIS A 265 12.57 4.86 -10.67
CA HIS A 265 13.74 4.18 -11.22
C HIS A 265 13.46 2.76 -11.74
N PRO A 266 12.50 1.96 -11.21
CA PRO A 266 12.13 0.70 -11.82
C PRO A 266 11.55 0.88 -13.23
N ALA A 267 10.69 1.90 -13.45
CA ALA A 267 10.21 2.24 -14.80
C ALA A 267 11.36 2.50 -15.77
N ALA A 268 12.36 3.29 -15.34
CA ALA A 268 13.49 3.63 -16.21
C ALA A 268 14.34 2.41 -16.60
N ARG A 269 14.50 1.43 -15.68
CA ARG A 269 15.14 0.14 -16.01
C ARG A 269 14.32 -0.63 -17.03
N GLU A 270 13.02 -0.68 -16.80
CA GLU A 270 12.08 -1.42 -17.62
C GLU A 270 11.95 -0.83 -19.03
N VAL A 271 12.11 0.49 -19.19
CA VAL A 271 12.24 1.14 -20.50
C VAL A 271 13.41 0.54 -21.28
N LEU A 272 14.57 0.31 -20.64
CA LEU A 272 15.72 -0.30 -21.31
C LEU A 272 15.44 -1.76 -21.69
N GLU A 273 14.80 -2.54 -20.80
CA GLU A 273 14.45 -3.96 -21.04
C GLU A 273 13.38 -4.16 -22.12
N VAL A 274 12.47 -3.19 -22.29
CA VAL A 274 11.35 -3.30 -23.22
C VAL A 274 11.70 -2.78 -24.61
N LEU A 275 12.57 -1.77 -24.70
CA LEU A 275 12.97 -1.20 -25.97
C LEU A 275 14.08 -2.00 -26.63
N GLU A 276 14.07 -1.99 -27.96
CA GLU A 276 15.02 -2.71 -28.81
C GLU A 276 15.58 -1.78 -29.89
N GLY A 277 16.71 -2.14 -30.48
CA GLY A 277 17.31 -1.42 -31.61
C GLY A 277 17.56 0.07 -31.37
N GLY A 278 17.08 0.91 -32.29
CA GLY A 278 17.25 2.37 -32.25
C GLY A 278 16.65 3.01 -31.00
N ASP A 279 15.48 2.56 -30.56
CA ASP A 279 14.80 3.11 -29.37
C ASP A 279 15.62 2.85 -28.10
N ARG A 280 16.18 1.63 -27.94
CA ARG A 280 17.06 1.33 -26.79
C ARG A 280 18.33 2.17 -26.82
N THR A 281 18.91 2.36 -28.01
CA THR A 281 20.11 3.19 -28.20
C THR A 281 19.83 4.64 -27.81
N GLU A 282 18.68 5.17 -28.21
CA GLU A 282 18.23 6.51 -27.85
C GLU A 282 17.99 6.66 -26.34
N ALA A 283 17.37 5.66 -25.70
CA ALA A 283 17.18 5.63 -24.24
C ALA A 283 18.52 5.75 -23.49
N LEU A 284 19.51 4.93 -23.90
CA LEU A 284 20.86 4.98 -23.34
C LEU A 284 21.53 6.34 -23.59
N ARG A 285 21.40 6.91 -24.79
CA ARG A 285 21.93 8.24 -25.13
C ARG A 285 21.35 9.32 -24.22
N ILE A 286 20.05 9.31 -23.94
CA ILE A 286 19.39 10.24 -23.02
C ILE A 286 19.95 10.12 -21.60
N LEU A 287 20.10 8.89 -21.09
CA LEU A 287 20.63 8.63 -19.75
C LEU A 287 22.10 9.05 -19.63
N HIS A 288 22.92 8.75 -20.63
CA HIS A 288 24.32 9.19 -20.70
C HIS A 288 24.45 10.71 -20.76
N ALA A 289 23.64 11.39 -21.57
CA ALA A 289 23.62 12.86 -21.63
C ALA A 289 23.26 13.50 -20.27
N ASN A 290 22.54 12.78 -19.41
CA ASN A 290 22.15 13.23 -18.08
C ASN A 290 22.96 12.58 -16.94
N GLN A 291 24.08 11.92 -17.23
CA GLN A 291 24.86 11.14 -16.26
C GLN A 291 25.20 11.93 -14.98
N GLY A 292 25.55 13.22 -15.10
CA GLY A 292 25.80 14.08 -13.94
C GLY A 292 24.61 14.23 -12.99
N LYS A 293 23.36 14.23 -13.50
CA LYS A 293 22.15 14.22 -12.65
C LYS A 293 21.93 12.85 -12.02
N LEU A 294 22.10 11.78 -12.79
CA LEU A 294 21.91 10.40 -12.31
C LEU A 294 22.86 10.09 -11.15
N LEU A 295 24.15 10.42 -11.27
CA LEU A 295 25.16 10.12 -10.27
C LEU A 295 24.92 10.85 -8.93
N ARG A 296 24.23 12.01 -8.95
CA ARG A 296 23.82 12.74 -7.74
C ARG A 296 22.63 12.11 -7.02
N SER A 297 21.78 11.36 -7.72
CA SER A 297 20.65 10.64 -7.13
C SER A 297 21.07 9.25 -6.66
N ARG A 298 20.63 8.83 -5.47
CA ARG A 298 20.78 7.44 -5.00
C ARG A 298 20.20 6.44 -6.01
N TYR A 299 19.05 6.76 -6.58
CA TYR A 299 18.34 5.89 -7.52
C TYR A 299 18.89 6.03 -8.94
N GLY A 300 19.31 7.24 -9.31
CA GLY A 300 19.96 7.48 -10.60
C GLY A 300 21.27 6.68 -10.76
N ARG A 301 22.06 6.51 -9.70
CA ARG A 301 23.24 5.63 -9.71
C ARG A 301 22.93 4.18 -10.05
N ILE A 302 21.75 3.68 -9.68
CA ILE A 302 21.32 2.31 -10.00
C ILE A 302 21.07 2.20 -11.51
N VAL A 303 20.39 3.19 -12.09
CA VAL A 303 20.07 3.21 -13.53
C VAL A 303 21.32 3.47 -14.38
N ALA A 304 22.23 4.32 -13.91
CA ALA A 304 23.47 4.65 -14.63
C ALA A 304 24.45 3.47 -14.76
N GLY A 305 24.31 2.43 -13.92
CA GLY A 305 25.13 1.22 -13.98
C GLY A 305 24.64 0.17 -14.97
N ILE A 306 23.59 0.46 -15.75
CA ILE A 306 23.02 -0.46 -16.74
C ILE A 306 23.67 -0.17 -18.10
N HIS A 307 24.28 -1.21 -18.68
CA HIS A 307 24.91 -1.19 -20.01
C HIS A 307 24.14 -2.12 -20.95
#